data_AF-A0A2T0BD48-F1
#
_entry.id   AF-A0A2T0BD48-F1
#
_cell.length_a   1.000
_cell.length_b   1.000
_cell.length_c   1.000
_cell.angle_alpha   90.00
_cell.angle_beta   90.00
_cell.angle_gamma   90.00
#
_symmetry.space_group_name_H-M   'P 1'
#
loop_
_entity.id
_entity.type
_entity.pdbx_description
1 polymer ?
#
loop_
_entity_poly.entity_id
_entity_poly.type
_entity_poly.pdbx_seq_one_letter_code
_entity_poly.pdbx_strand_id
1 'polypeptide(L)'
;MEIIQVKKLIEILSSSTPKKIGILGNNTISFLINVSEYICIEKILTNYDLLLIPNWIYEEVRDSKGRVGYIEKIFNRGIKIFAIDERGYEKLINYRAIWLYKFFLYSSYKIGELKSFIKRYIEKGQPLEELEDYQVWLNLLYYNGFEGKMLRNGRMKKKNAGEISISILSLIISYIYFKANHTITISQGKRMKNNILLF
;
A
#
# COMPACT_ATOMS: atom_id res chain seq x y z
N MET A 1 6.28 15.09 -4.19
CA MET A 1 5.98 14.36 -2.92
C MET A 1 7.10 13.37 -2.66
N GLU A 2 7.47 13.13 -1.41
CA GLU A 2 8.58 12.26 -1.03
C GLU A 2 8.13 10.82 -0.70
N ILE A 3 9.01 9.86 -0.94
CA ILE A 3 8.91 8.53 -0.35
C ILE A 3 9.39 8.64 1.10
N ILE A 4 8.57 8.26 2.06
CA ILE A 4 8.96 8.29 3.48
C ILE A 4 10.05 7.26 3.74
N GLN A 5 11.11 7.67 4.43
CA GLN A 5 12.10 6.72 4.92
C GLN A 5 11.46 5.78 5.94
N VAL A 6 11.69 4.48 5.79
CA VAL A 6 11.09 3.46 6.67
C VAL A 6 11.40 3.73 8.15
N LYS A 7 12.62 4.19 8.47
CA LYS A 7 13.00 4.54 9.85
C LYS A 7 12.06 5.60 10.45
N LYS A 8 11.78 6.68 9.70
CA LYS A 8 10.86 7.74 10.08
C LYS A 8 9.43 7.23 10.25
N LEU A 9 8.99 6.30 9.39
CA LEU A 9 7.68 5.67 9.55
C LEU A 9 7.60 4.82 10.83
N ILE A 10 8.64 4.03 11.13
CA ILE A 10 8.75 3.24 12.37
C ILE A 10 8.66 4.17 13.59
N GLU A 11 9.35 5.30 13.60
CA GLU A 11 9.28 6.29 14.68
C GLU A 11 7.85 6.81 14.88
N ILE A 12 7.14 7.15 13.79
CA ILE A 12 5.76 7.63 13.85
C ILE A 12 4.82 6.54 14.40
N LEU A 13 4.98 5.29 13.95
CA LEU A 13 4.12 4.17 14.33
C LEU A 13 4.45 3.59 15.72
N SER A 14 5.67 3.80 16.21
CA SER A 14 6.07 3.36 17.54
C SER A 14 5.73 4.40 18.62
N SER A 15 5.23 5.58 18.23
CA SER A 15 4.89 6.64 19.19
C SER A 15 3.73 6.23 20.08
N SER A 16 3.80 6.60 21.37
CA SER A 16 2.76 6.30 22.36
C SER A 16 1.42 6.99 22.09
N THR A 17 1.40 8.05 21.28
CA THR A 17 0.17 8.77 20.93
C THR A 17 -0.52 8.07 19.76
N PRO A 18 -1.77 7.64 19.90
CA PRO A 18 -2.57 7.13 18.79
C PRO A 18 -2.63 8.11 17.63
N LYS A 19 -2.69 7.57 16.41
CA LYS A 19 -2.69 8.36 15.17
C LYS A 19 -3.83 7.90 14.28
N LYS A 20 -4.42 8.84 13.56
CA LYS A 20 -5.36 8.60 12.46
C LYS A 20 -4.57 8.48 11.16
N ILE A 21 -4.45 7.26 10.67
CA ILE A 21 -3.65 6.92 9.50
C ILE A 21 -4.58 6.56 8.34
N GLY A 22 -4.48 7.29 7.23
CA GLY A 22 -5.19 6.96 5.99
C GLY A 22 -4.28 6.24 5.00
N ILE A 23 -4.74 5.15 4.40
CA ILE A 23 -4.04 4.46 3.30
C ILE A 23 -4.84 4.68 2.02
N LEU A 24 -4.25 5.38 1.05
CA LEU A 24 -4.94 5.84 -0.15
C LEU A 24 -4.63 4.97 -1.36
N GLY A 25 -5.68 4.56 -2.06
CA GLY A 25 -5.59 3.90 -3.36
C GLY A 25 -5.58 4.85 -4.55
N ASN A 26 -5.18 4.32 -5.70
CA ASN A 26 -5.19 5.05 -6.96
C ASN A 26 -6.59 5.62 -7.31
N ASN A 27 -7.63 4.79 -7.14
CA ASN A 27 -9.01 5.19 -7.45
C ASN A 27 -9.54 6.23 -6.46
N THR A 28 -9.10 6.20 -5.20
CA THR A 28 -9.42 7.24 -4.22
C THR A 28 -8.81 8.57 -4.61
N ILE A 29 -7.54 8.58 -5.02
CA ILE A 29 -6.89 9.82 -5.47
C ILE A 29 -7.64 10.42 -6.66
N SER A 30 -8.03 9.58 -7.62
CA SER A 30 -8.84 10.01 -8.77
C SER A 30 -10.20 10.58 -8.33
N PHE A 31 -10.87 9.94 -7.38
CA PHE A 31 -12.12 10.44 -6.81
C PHE A 31 -11.93 11.80 -6.13
N LEU A 32 -10.92 11.93 -5.27
CA LEU A 32 -10.62 13.16 -4.53
C LEU A 32 -10.36 14.35 -5.46
N ILE A 33 -9.69 14.14 -6.59
CA ILE A 33 -9.50 15.16 -7.63
C ILE A 33 -10.85 15.65 -8.15
N ASN A 34 -11.71 14.70 -8.59
CA ASN A 34 -13.00 15.05 -9.19
C ASN A 34 -13.92 15.78 -8.21
N VAL A 35 -13.91 15.42 -6.93
CA VAL A 35 -14.78 16.08 -5.94
C VAL A 35 -14.17 17.37 -5.39
N SER A 36 -12.87 17.61 -5.56
CA SER A 36 -12.21 18.82 -5.04
C SER A 36 -12.72 20.12 -5.65
N GLU A 37 -13.43 20.05 -6.78
CA GLU A 37 -14.12 21.18 -7.39
C GLU A 37 -15.39 21.59 -6.62
N TYR A 38 -15.99 20.67 -5.86
CA TYR A 38 -17.25 20.87 -5.17
C TYR A 38 -17.09 20.97 -3.65
N ILE A 39 -16.07 20.34 -3.08
CA ILE A 39 -15.84 20.28 -1.63
C ILE A 39 -14.38 20.58 -1.27
N CYS A 40 -14.19 21.22 -0.11
CA CYS A 40 -12.87 21.46 0.46
C CYS A 40 -12.32 20.17 1.08
N ILE A 41 -11.73 19.32 0.22
CA ILE A 41 -11.11 18.04 0.61
C ILE A 41 -10.02 18.24 1.65
N GLU A 42 -9.33 19.37 1.65
CA GLU A 42 -8.25 19.65 2.57
C GLU A 42 -8.73 19.62 4.02
N LYS A 43 -9.92 20.16 4.32
CA LYS A 43 -10.53 20.09 5.66
C LYS A 43 -10.80 18.65 6.12
N ILE A 44 -11.04 17.74 5.18
CA ILE A 44 -11.26 16.32 5.47
C ILE A 44 -9.91 15.64 5.72
N LEU A 45 -8.93 15.89 4.85
CA LEU A 45 -7.61 15.27 4.92
C LEU A 45 -6.78 15.74 6.12
N THR A 46 -7.00 16.97 6.61
CA THR A 46 -6.36 17.47 7.84
C THR A 46 -6.76 16.72 9.11
N ASN A 47 -7.83 15.90 9.06
CA ASN A 47 -8.20 15.03 10.18
C ASN A 47 -7.30 13.80 10.34
N TYR A 48 -6.43 13.53 9.36
CA TYR A 48 -5.45 12.44 9.42
C TYR A 48 -4.09 12.97 9.84
N ASP A 49 -3.47 12.30 10.80
CA ASP A 49 -2.10 12.60 11.22
C ASP A 49 -1.06 12.18 10.18
N LEU A 50 -1.40 11.17 9.36
CA LEU A 50 -0.55 10.61 8.34
C LEU A 50 -1.39 9.97 7.22
N LEU A 51 -1.08 10.30 5.98
CA LEU A 51 -1.60 9.64 4.78
C LEU A 51 -0.46 8.86 4.10
N LEU A 52 -0.71 7.60 3.78
CA LEU A 52 0.23 6.70 3.13
C LEU A 52 -0.30 6.24 1.77
N ILE A 53 0.59 6.17 0.80
CA ILE A 53 0.35 5.56 -0.51
C ILE A 53 1.41 4.47 -0.70
N PRO A 54 1.05 3.18 -0.79
CA PRO A 54 2.03 2.16 -1.14
C PRO A 54 2.69 2.45 -2.49
N ASN A 55 3.99 2.19 -2.62
CA ASN A 55 4.73 2.65 -3.79
C ASN A 55 4.23 2.01 -5.08
N TRP A 56 3.80 0.73 -5.08
CA TRP A 56 3.16 0.12 -6.25
C TRP A 56 1.92 0.88 -6.74
N ILE A 57 1.22 1.60 -5.87
CA ILE A 57 0.11 2.50 -6.22
C ILE A 57 0.63 3.86 -6.66
N TYR A 58 1.64 4.37 -5.98
CA TYR A 58 2.24 5.64 -6.35
C TYR A 58 2.84 5.60 -7.77
N GLU A 59 3.42 4.47 -8.17
CA GLU A 59 3.82 4.19 -9.57
C GLU A 59 2.66 4.44 -10.55
N GLU A 60 1.46 3.95 -10.23
CA GLU A 60 0.28 4.20 -11.07
C GLU A 60 -0.14 5.66 -11.05
N VAL A 61 -0.05 6.35 -9.90
CA VAL A 61 -0.34 7.78 -9.76
C VAL A 61 0.57 8.60 -10.67
N ARG A 62 1.86 8.24 -10.74
CA ARG A 62 2.87 8.90 -11.58
C ARG A 62 2.60 8.80 -13.09
N ASP A 63 1.75 7.86 -13.52
CA ASP A 63 1.29 7.81 -14.92
C ASP A 63 0.42 9.01 -15.34
N SER A 64 -0.04 9.85 -14.39
CA SER A 64 -0.87 11.03 -14.69
C SER A 64 -0.33 12.28 -14.02
N LYS A 65 0.01 13.28 -14.84
CA LYS A 65 0.41 14.62 -14.37
C LYS A 65 -0.64 15.24 -13.45
N GLY A 66 -1.93 15.06 -13.75
CA GLY A 66 -3.03 15.57 -12.92
C GLY A 66 -3.04 14.95 -11.52
N ARG A 67 -2.87 13.62 -11.41
CA ARG A 67 -2.81 12.94 -10.11
C ARG A 67 -1.57 13.31 -9.32
N VAL A 68 -0.41 13.41 -9.97
CA VAL A 68 0.83 13.88 -9.32
C VAL A 68 0.67 15.31 -8.80
N GLY A 69 0.23 16.24 -9.65
CA GLY A 69 0.04 17.63 -9.27
C GLY A 69 -0.96 17.82 -8.13
N TYR A 70 -2.02 17.00 -8.08
CA TYR A 70 -2.97 17.02 -6.97
C TYR A 70 -2.33 16.58 -5.64
N ILE A 71 -1.57 15.49 -5.64
CA ILE A 71 -0.88 15.00 -4.44
C ILE A 71 0.17 16.02 -3.97
N GLU A 72 0.91 16.65 -4.89
CA GLU A 72 1.86 17.71 -4.55
C GLU A 72 1.19 18.94 -3.98
N LYS A 73 0.03 19.35 -4.53
CA LYS A 73 -0.79 20.43 -3.98
C LYS A 73 -1.23 20.13 -2.54
N ILE A 74 -1.66 18.89 -2.26
CA ILE A 74 -2.01 18.45 -0.90
C ILE A 74 -0.79 18.55 0.02
N PHE A 75 0.35 18.01 -0.41
CA PHE A 75 1.59 18.01 0.36
C PHE A 75 2.06 19.42 0.71
N ASN A 76 2.06 20.33 -0.28
CA ASN A 76 2.49 21.73 -0.12
C ASN A 76 1.58 22.54 0.81
N ARG A 77 0.36 22.05 1.10
CA ARG A 77 -0.56 22.63 2.08
C ARG A 77 -0.33 22.12 3.51
N GLY A 78 0.75 21.38 3.74
CA GLY A 78 1.13 20.87 5.06
C GLY A 78 0.46 19.55 5.46
N ILE A 79 -0.32 18.93 4.57
CA ILE A 79 -0.91 17.61 4.82
C ILE A 79 0.19 16.56 4.66
N LYS A 80 0.39 15.74 5.70
CA LYS A 80 1.42 14.70 5.76
C LYS A 80 1.06 13.49 4.90
N ILE A 81 1.30 13.60 3.60
CA ILE A 81 1.07 12.53 2.62
C ILE A 81 2.40 12.01 2.06
N PHE A 82 2.63 10.70 2.14
CA PHE A 82 3.87 10.08 1.71
C PHE A 82 3.65 8.77 0.96
N ALA A 83 4.56 8.44 0.05
CA ALA A 83 4.65 7.10 -0.49
C ALA A 83 5.52 6.21 0.40
N ILE A 84 5.23 4.91 0.50
CA ILE A 84 6.06 3.92 1.20
C ILE A 84 6.42 2.76 0.27
N ASP A 85 7.71 2.52 0.10
CA ASP A 85 8.23 1.41 -0.72
C ASP A 85 8.03 0.06 -0.03
N GLU A 86 7.43 -0.89 -0.74
CA GLU A 86 7.21 -2.26 -0.31
C GLU A 86 8.54 -2.93 0.10
N ARG A 87 9.66 -2.61 -0.55
CA ARG A 87 11.00 -3.12 -0.18
C ARG A 87 11.38 -2.79 1.27
N GLY A 88 10.77 -1.75 1.83
CA GLY A 88 10.94 -1.34 3.21
C GLY A 88 10.16 -2.16 4.24
N TYR A 89 9.23 -3.02 3.82
CA TYR A 89 8.30 -3.68 4.73
C TYR A 89 8.97 -4.69 5.67
N GLU A 90 10.03 -5.36 5.23
CA GLU A 90 10.81 -6.25 6.10
C GLU A 90 11.39 -5.50 7.30
N LYS A 91 11.88 -4.29 7.09
CA LYS A 91 12.33 -3.43 8.19
C LYS A 91 11.15 -2.91 9.01
N LEU A 92 10.04 -2.54 8.37
CA LEU A 92 8.82 -2.06 9.03
C LEU A 92 8.22 -3.10 9.99
N ILE A 93 8.40 -4.40 9.70
CA ILE A 93 7.97 -5.52 10.53
C ILE A 93 9.06 -6.03 11.50
N ASN A 94 10.15 -5.27 11.66
CA ASN A 94 11.30 -5.65 12.47
C ASN A 94 11.90 -7.02 12.08
N TYR A 95 12.10 -7.21 10.77
CA TYR A 95 12.73 -8.40 10.16
C TYR A 95 12.05 -9.73 10.46
N ARG A 96 10.77 -9.70 10.83
CA ARG A 96 9.98 -10.91 11.02
C ARG A 96 9.47 -11.46 9.68
N ALA A 97 10.38 -12.01 8.88
CA ALA A 97 10.14 -12.46 7.50
C ALA A 97 8.94 -13.41 7.35
N ILE A 98 8.79 -14.38 8.27
CA ILE A 98 7.66 -15.33 8.27
C ILE A 98 6.31 -14.62 8.35
N TRP A 99 6.20 -13.57 9.17
CA TRP A 99 4.97 -12.78 9.29
C TRP A 99 4.70 -11.98 8.02
N LEU A 100 5.75 -11.40 7.43
CA LEU A 100 5.62 -10.68 6.17
C LEU A 100 5.13 -11.60 5.06
N TYR A 101 5.73 -12.78 4.91
CA TYR A 101 5.27 -13.82 3.99
C TYR A 101 3.79 -14.16 4.21
N LYS A 102 3.37 -14.42 5.46
CA LYS A 102 1.98 -14.71 5.80
C LYS A 102 1.04 -13.57 5.41
N PHE A 103 1.43 -12.30 5.60
CA PHE A 103 0.61 -11.16 5.17
C PHE A 103 0.45 -11.10 3.66
N PHE A 104 1.49 -11.40 2.88
CA PHE A 104 1.38 -11.53 1.42
C PHE A 104 0.46 -12.69 1.03
N LEU A 105 0.59 -13.84 1.68
CA LEU A 105 -0.26 -15.01 1.43
C LEU A 105 -1.74 -14.75 1.77
N TYR A 106 -2.03 -14.10 2.89
CA TYR A 106 -3.41 -13.76 3.29
C TYR A 106 -4.02 -12.69 2.39
N SER A 107 -3.24 -11.67 2.02
CA SER A 107 -3.69 -10.60 1.12
C SER A 107 -3.95 -11.09 -0.30
N SER A 108 -3.30 -12.18 -0.71
CA SER A 108 -3.48 -12.82 -2.03
C SER A 108 -4.47 -13.98 -2.01
N TYR A 109 -5.02 -14.37 -0.86
CA TYR A 109 -5.74 -15.64 -0.69
C TYR A 109 -6.93 -15.84 -1.63
N LYS A 110 -7.65 -14.76 -1.96
CA LYS A 110 -8.81 -14.78 -2.88
C LYS A 110 -8.43 -14.78 -4.37
N ILE A 111 -7.15 -14.62 -4.69
CA ILE A 111 -6.63 -14.62 -6.07
C ILE A 111 -5.94 -15.96 -6.30
N GLY A 112 -6.70 -16.95 -6.80
CA GLY A 112 -6.25 -18.35 -6.90
C GLY A 112 -4.92 -18.52 -7.62
N GLU A 113 -4.73 -17.82 -8.74
CA GLU A 113 -3.49 -17.84 -9.53
C GLU A 113 -2.29 -17.32 -8.72
N LEU A 114 -2.46 -16.21 -8.01
CA LEU A 114 -1.39 -15.62 -7.22
C LEU A 114 -1.06 -16.45 -5.99
N LYS A 115 -2.08 -17.01 -5.31
CA LYS A 115 -1.90 -17.98 -4.23
C LYS A 115 -1.11 -19.20 -4.71
N SER A 116 -1.47 -19.73 -5.88
CA SER A 116 -0.77 -20.86 -6.51
C SER A 116 0.67 -20.49 -6.86
N PHE A 117 0.88 -19.30 -7.42
CA PHE A 117 2.21 -18.78 -7.74
C PHE A 117 3.11 -18.68 -6.50
N ILE A 118 2.62 -18.06 -5.42
CA ILE A 118 3.37 -17.92 -4.17
C ILE A 118 3.76 -19.31 -3.65
N LYS A 119 2.82 -20.25 -3.59
CA LYS A 119 3.12 -21.60 -3.11
C LYS A 119 4.13 -22.35 -3.99
N ARG A 120 4.02 -22.24 -5.31
CA ARG A 120 4.85 -22.99 -6.25
C ARG A 120 6.26 -22.42 -6.39
N TYR A 121 6.40 -21.09 -6.42
CA TYR A 121 7.66 -20.44 -6.81
C TYR A 121 8.36 -19.70 -5.66
N ILE A 122 7.64 -19.34 -4.59
CA ILE A 122 8.21 -18.66 -3.42
C ILE A 122 8.36 -19.65 -2.26
N GLU A 123 7.26 -20.28 -1.85
CA GLU A 123 7.27 -21.28 -0.77
C GLU A 123 7.98 -22.56 -1.19
N LYS A 124 7.75 -23.05 -2.42
CA LYS A 124 8.36 -24.27 -2.97
C LYS A 124 8.20 -25.52 -2.09
N GLY A 125 7.23 -25.52 -1.16
CA GLY A 125 7.04 -26.59 -0.18
C GLY A 125 8.13 -26.69 0.89
N GLN A 126 9.02 -25.70 0.99
CA GLN A 126 10.09 -25.66 1.99
C GLN A 126 9.59 -25.06 3.31
N PRO A 127 10.27 -25.33 4.45
CA PRO A 127 10.02 -24.63 5.71
C PRO A 127 10.07 -23.11 5.53
N LEU A 128 9.25 -22.36 6.28
CA LEU A 128 9.17 -20.90 6.11
C LEU A 128 10.46 -20.17 6.53
N GLU A 129 11.28 -20.83 7.34
CA GLU A 129 12.60 -20.40 7.79
C GLU A 129 13.65 -20.45 6.67
N GLU A 130 13.40 -21.26 5.63
CA GLU A 130 14.29 -21.47 4.47
C GLU A 130 13.83 -20.66 3.24
N LEU A 131 12.84 -19.78 3.40
CA LEU A 131 12.47 -18.87 2.32
C LEU A 131 13.65 -17.98 1.91
N GLU A 132 13.72 -17.72 0.61
CA GLU A 132 14.64 -16.74 0.04
C GLU A 132 14.50 -15.38 0.73
N ASP A 133 15.54 -14.54 0.60
CA ASP A 133 15.51 -13.17 1.11
C ASP A 133 14.29 -12.39 0.61
N TYR A 134 13.75 -11.51 1.47
CA TYR A 134 12.53 -10.75 1.17
C TYR A 134 12.55 -10.09 -0.20
N GLN A 135 13.64 -9.39 -0.51
CA GLN A 135 13.76 -8.68 -1.78
C GLN A 135 13.79 -9.60 -2.99
N VAL A 136 14.37 -10.80 -2.85
CA VAL A 136 14.47 -11.79 -3.94
C VAL A 136 13.07 -12.24 -4.32
N TRP A 137 12.28 -12.74 -3.36
CA TRP A 137 10.94 -13.21 -3.69
C TRP A 137 9.93 -12.09 -3.92
N LEU A 138 10.10 -10.90 -3.32
CA LEU A 138 9.27 -9.74 -3.62
C LEU A 138 9.40 -9.36 -5.10
N ASN A 139 10.64 -9.33 -5.62
CA ASN A 139 10.89 -9.05 -7.03
C ASN A 139 10.28 -10.14 -7.92
N LEU A 140 10.49 -11.42 -7.58
CA LEU A 140 9.87 -12.54 -8.31
C LEU A 140 8.34 -12.41 -8.34
N LEU A 141 7.71 -12.11 -7.21
CA LEU A 141 6.27 -11.89 -7.11
C LEU A 141 5.82 -10.72 -7.98
N TYR A 142 6.52 -9.58 -7.91
CA TYR A 142 6.13 -8.38 -8.63
C TYR A 142 6.24 -8.55 -10.15
N TYR A 143 7.35 -9.11 -10.62
CA TYR A 143 7.63 -9.23 -12.04
C TYR A 143 6.90 -10.41 -12.69
N ASN A 144 6.78 -11.55 -12.00
CA ASN A 144 6.27 -12.79 -12.57
C ASN A 144 4.92 -13.26 -11.99
N GLY A 145 4.58 -12.86 -10.76
CA GLY A 145 3.36 -13.31 -10.09
C GLY A 145 2.10 -12.54 -10.48
N PHE A 146 2.22 -11.23 -10.72
CA PHE A 146 1.09 -10.40 -11.13
C PHE A 146 0.88 -10.40 -12.64
N GLU A 147 -0.38 -10.61 -13.06
CA GLU A 147 -0.83 -10.38 -14.43
C GLU A 147 -0.48 -8.95 -14.87
N GLY A 148 0.22 -8.84 -16.00
CA GLY A 148 0.72 -7.60 -16.57
C GLY A 148 -0.09 -7.16 -17.79
N LYS A 149 -0.32 -5.85 -17.92
CA LYS A 149 -0.71 -5.22 -19.21
C LYS A 149 0.23 -4.07 -19.52
N MET A 150 0.85 -4.08 -20.70
CA MET A 150 1.68 -2.96 -21.14
C MET A 150 0.80 -1.74 -21.44
N LEU A 151 1.17 -0.59 -20.88
CA LEU A 151 0.52 0.69 -21.09
C LEU A 151 1.16 1.42 -22.28
N ARG A 152 0.47 2.47 -22.77
CA ARG A 152 0.96 3.30 -23.88
C ARG A 152 2.29 4.01 -23.57
N ASN A 153 2.59 4.23 -22.29
CA ASN A 153 3.84 4.83 -21.82
C ASN A 153 4.97 3.81 -21.58
N GLY A 154 4.78 2.55 -22.01
CA GLY A 154 5.76 1.47 -21.85
C GLY A 154 5.76 0.80 -20.46
N ARG A 155 5.09 1.36 -19.45
CA ARG A 155 5.01 0.75 -18.12
C ARG A 155 4.12 -0.49 -18.14
N MET A 156 4.55 -1.54 -17.45
CA MET A 156 3.69 -2.70 -17.19
C MET A 156 2.77 -2.43 -16.01
N LYS A 157 1.47 -2.39 -16.25
CA LYS A 157 0.45 -2.35 -15.19
C LYS A 157 0.29 -3.73 -14.58
N LYS A 158 0.42 -3.84 -13.25
CA LYS A 158 0.27 -5.08 -12.50
C LYS A 158 -1.10 -5.13 -11.83
N LYS A 159 -1.95 -6.07 -12.25
CA LYS A 159 -3.30 -6.23 -11.70
C LYS A 159 -3.22 -6.71 -10.25
N ASN A 160 -4.07 -6.17 -9.38
CA ASN A 160 -4.16 -6.50 -7.94
C ASN A 160 -2.94 -6.12 -7.08
N ALA A 161 -1.82 -5.71 -7.67
CA ALA A 161 -0.60 -5.38 -6.92
C ALA A 161 -0.86 -4.25 -5.92
N GLY A 162 -1.55 -3.18 -6.35
CA GLY A 162 -1.92 -2.08 -5.47
C GLY A 162 -2.77 -2.56 -4.29
N GLU A 163 -3.89 -3.25 -4.57
CA GLU A 163 -4.81 -3.76 -3.53
C GLU A 163 -4.11 -4.65 -2.51
N ILE A 164 -3.20 -5.51 -2.96
CA ILE A 164 -2.41 -6.36 -2.07
C ILE A 164 -1.46 -5.53 -1.22
N SER A 165 -0.79 -4.54 -1.81
CA SER A 165 0.14 -3.68 -1.08
C SER A 165 -0.56 -2.89 0.04
N ILE A 166 -1.76 -2.36 -0.22
CA ILE A 166 -2.61 -1.73 0.81
C ILE A 166 -2.95 -2.71 1.92
N SER A 167 -3.39 -3.91 1.56
CA SER A 167 -3.78 -4.95 2.52
C SER A 167 -2.59 -5.31 3.43
N ILE A 168 -1.40 -5.49 2.86
CA ILE A 168 -0.19 -5.80 3.62
C ILE A 168 0.19 -4.65 4.54
N LEU A 169 0.23 -3.40 4.03
CA LEU A 169 0.55 -2.24 4.85
C LEU A 169 -0.44 -2.08 6.01
N SER A 170 -1.72 -2.32 5.75
CA SER A 170 -2.76 -2.28 6.78
C SER A 170 -2.54 -3.37 7.83
N LEU A 171 -2.25 -4.60 7.41
CA LEU A 171 -1.94 -5.70 8.33
C LEU A 171 -0.68 -5.42 9.16
N ILE A 172 0.36 -4.84 8.57
CA ILE A 172 1.58 -4.45 9.30
C ILE A 172 1.22 -3.45 10.40
N ILE A 173 0.52 -2.37 10.08
CA ILE A 173 0.16 -1.35 11.07
C ILE A 173 -0.77 -1.95 12.15
N SER A 174 -1.81 -2.67 11.74
CA SER A 174 -2.79 -3.26 12.67
C SER A 174 -2.20 -4.31 13.59
N TYR A 175 -1.31 -5.17 13.09
CA TYR A 175 -0.85 -6.34 13.83
C TYR A 175 0.48 -6.08 14.56
N ILE A 176 1.40 -5.36 13.94
CA ILE A 176 2.74 -5.13 14.50
C ILE A 176 2.71 -3.95 15.47
N TYR A 177 1.97 -2.90 15.11
CA TYR A 177 1.86 -1.69 15.90
C TYR A 177 0.53 -1.61 16.67
N PHE A 178 -0.10 -2.77 16.92
CA PHE A 178 -1.43 -2.85 17.57
C PHE A 178 -1.49 -2.12 18.92
N LYS A 179 -0.39 -2.18 19.70
CA LYS A 179 -0.31 -1.56 21.03
C LYS A 179 -0.39 -0.02 21.01
N ALA A 180 -0.07 0.60 19.88
CA ALA A 180 -0.14 2.05 19.72
C ALA A 180 -1.58 2.56 19.46
N ASN A 181 -2.55 1.65 19.32
CA ASN A 181 -3.97 1.95 19.14
C ASN A 181 -4.27 2.95 18.01
N HIS A 182 -3.48 2.89 16.92
CA HIS A 182 -3.73 3.72 15.74
C HIS A 182 -5.09 3.37 15.10
N THR A 183 -5.79 4.39 14.58
CA THR A 183 -6.95 4.20 13.72
C THR A 183 -6.48 4.16 12.27
N ILE A 184 -6.87 3.13 11.53
CA ILE A 184 -6.48 2.95 10.13
C ILE A 184 -7.73 3.06 9.27
N THR A 185 -7.72 4.01 8.32
CA THR A 185 -8.77 4.11 7.30
C THR A 185 -8.20 3.69 5.96
N ILE A 186 -8.79 2.67 5.36
CA ILE A 186 -8.41 2.19 4.03
C ILE A 186 -9.39 2.77 3.02
N SER A 187 -8.91 3.64 2.13
CA SER A 187 -9.74 4.18 1.07
C SER A 187 -9.35 3.57 -0.26
N GLN A 188 -10.19 2.64 -0.74
CA GLN A 188 -10.11 2.03 -2.06
C GLN A 188 -11.42 2.19 -2.81
N GLY A 189 -11.42 2.92 -3.92
CA GLY A 189 -12.53 2.87 -4.86
C GLY A 189 -12.45 1.59 -5.70
N LYS A 190 -13.40 0.65 -5.58
CA LYS A 190 -13.71 -0.22 -6.72
C LYS A 190 -14.75 0.50 -7.57
N ARG A 191 -14.65 0.37 -8.90
CA ARG A 191 -15.73 0.74 -9.83
C ARG A 191 -17.01 0.17 -9.23
N MET A 192 -18.00 0.99 -8.88
CA MET A 192 -19.23 0.52 -8.21
C MET A 192 -19.95 -0.48 -9.13
N LYS A 193 -19.61 -1.75 -8.95
CA LYS A 193 -20.42 -2.91 -9.26
C LYS A 193 -20.50 -3.64 -7.93
N ASN A 194 -21.56 -3.31 -7.18
CA ASN A 194 -22.06 -3.97 -5.99
C ASN A 194 -20.99 -4.68 -5.14
N ASN A 195 -20.51 -4.02 -4.09
CA ASN A 195 -20.47 -4.55 -2.72
C ASN A 195 -19.44 -3.79 -1.84
N ILE A 196 -20.00 -3.16 -0.80
CA ILE A 196 -19.48 -2.94 0.54
C ILE A 196 -18.22 -2.05 0.67
N LEU A 197 -18.46 -0.82 1.16
CA LEU A 197 -17.51 -0.02 1.92
C LEU A 197 -17.30 -0.70 3.28
N LEU A 198 -16.05 -1.04 3.61
CA LEU A 198 -15.68 -1.25 5.01
C LEU A 198 -15.31 0.13 5.56
N PHE A 199 -16.11 0.62 6.51
CA PHE A 199 -15.83 1.80 7.31
C PHE A 199 -14.72 1.51 8.32
#